data_AF-A4HFV5-F1
#
_entry.id   AF-A4HFV5-F1
#
_cell.length_a   1.000
_cell.length_b   1.000
_cell.length_c   1.000
_cell.angle_alpha   90.00
_cell.angle_beta   90.00
_cell.angle_gamma   90.00
#
_symmetry.space_group_name_H-M   'P 1'
#
loop_
_entity.id
_entity.type
_entity.pdbx_description
1 polymer ?
#
loop_
_entity_poly.entity_id
_entity_poly.type
_entity_poly.pdbx_seq_one_letter_code
_entity_poly.pdbx_strand_id
1 'polypeptide(L)'
;MAPIIHRNLTVPELVQWALKLEKDTVLSARGTLCVLSYAKTGRSPRDKRVVDTDDVRSNVDWGSVNMKLSEESFAKAKKHAIDFLNSREHMFVVDCFAGHDERYRLKVRVITARPYHALFMYNMLIRPTQKELESFGEPEYTIYNAGECPADPSVPGITSKTSVSLNFKTQEEVILGTEYAGEMKKGILTVISS
;
A
#
# COMPACT_ATOMS: atom_id res chain seq x y z
N MET A 1 20.15 -0.46 11.33
CA MET A 1 20.17 -1.86 10.89
C MET A 1 19.05 -2.06 9.89
N ALA A 2 19.22 -2.93 8.90
CA ALA A 2 18.15 -3.23 7.94
C ALA A 2 16.99 -4.00 8.62
N PRO A 3 15.73 -3.84 8.16
CA PRO A 3 14.58 -4.51 8.77
C PRO A 3 14.65 -6.02 8.59
N ILE A 4 14.09 -6.76 9.55
CA ILE A 4 13.74 -8.17 9.35
C ILE A 4 12.53 -8.22 8.42
N ILE A 5 12.70 -8.87 7.27
CA ILE A 5 11.67 -8.95 6.23
C ILE A 5 10.88 -10.24 6.36
N HIS A 6 9.59 -10.10 6.66
CA HIS A 6 8.63 -11.20 6.73
C HIS A 6 7.86 -11.28 5.41
N ARG A 7 8.05 -12.36 4.64
CA ARG A 7 7.41 -12.54 3.32
C ARG A 7 6.31 -13.57 3.39
N ASN A 8 5.13 -13.24 2.86
CA ASN A 8 4.02 -14.17 2.61
C ASN A 8 3.65 -15.02 3.84
N LEU A 9 3.68 -14.40 5.02
CA LEU A 9 3.31 -15.05 6.28
C LEU A 9 1.88 -15.57 6.24
N THR A 10 1.63 -16.64 6.98
CA THR A 10 0.30 -17.19 7.20
C THR A 10 -0.56 -16.25 8.06
N VAL A 11 -1.88 -16.43 8.00
CA VAL A 11 -2.82 -15.65 8.83
C VAL A 11 -2.50 -15.73 10.33
N PRO A 12 -2.25 -16.92 10.92
CA PRO A 12 -1.90 -17.00 12.34
C PRO A 12 -0.63 -16.25 12.69
N GLU A 13 0.41 -16.31 11.84
CA GLU A 13 1.66 -15.57 12.06
C GLU A 13 1.43 -14.05 12.00
N LEU A 14 0.66 -13.56 11.02
CA LEU A 14 0.33 -12.14 10.91
C LEU A 14 -0.48 -11.65 12.12
N VAL A 15 -1.42 -12.46 12.60
CA VAL A 15 -2.18 -12.17 13.84
C VAL A 15 -1.26 -12.10 15.05
N GLN A 16 -0.33 -13.05 15.20
CA GLN A 16 0.65 -13.04 16.29
C GLN A 16 1.55 -11.80 16.23
N TRP A 17 2.04 -11.44 15.05
CA TRP A 17 2.83 -10.23 14.87
C TRP A 17 2.03 -8.96 15.16
N ALA A 18 0.77 -8.90 14.75
CA ALA A 18 -0.10 -7.77 15.05
C ALA A 18 -0.29 -7.59 16.56
N LEU A 19 -0.60 -8.67 17.29
CA LEU A 19 -0.74 -8.66 18.75
C LEU A 19 0.58 -8.31 19.47
N LYS A 20 1.72 -8.67 18.88
CA LYS A 20 3.05 -8.40 19.45
C LYS A 20 3.51 -6.95 19.25
N LEU A 21 3.25 -6.38 18.07
CA LEU A 21 3.84 -5.09 17.66
C LEU A 21 2.85 -3.92 17.73
N GLU A 22 1.56 -4.16 17.57
CA GLU A 22 0.56 -3.10 17.48
C GLU A 22 -0.16 -2.95 18.83
N LYS A 23 0.22 -1.92 19.60
CA LYS A 23 -0.19 -1.69 21.00
C LYS A 23 -1.70 -1.80 21.29
N ASP A 24 -2.55 -1.33 20.38
CA ASP A 24 -4.00 -1.24 20.56
C ASP A 24 -4.75 -2.38 19.83
N THR A 25 -4.01 -3.34 19.27
CA THR A 25 -4.56 -4.48 18.55
C THR A 25 -4.92 -5.59 19.52
N VAL A 26 -6.16 -6.08 19.41
CA VAL A 26 -6.72 -7.11 20.29
C VAL A 26 -7.51 -8.15 19.50
N LEU A 27 -7.79 -9.29 20.12
CA LEU A 27 -8.75 -10.25 19.58
C LEU A 27 -10.14 -10.00 20.17
N SER A 28 -11.16 -10.03 19.32
CA SER A 28 -12.55 -10.16 19.78
C SER A 28 -12.79 -11.55 20.39
N ALA A 29 -13.94 -11.71 21.07
CA ALA A 29 -14.37 -12.99 21.63
C ALA A 29 -14.48 -14.14 20.59
N ARG A 30 -14.54 -13.82 19.29
CA ARG A 30 -14.59 -14.79 18.19
C ARG A 30 -13.27 -14.93 17.42
N GLY A 31 -12.18 -14.36 17.94
CA GLY A 31 -10.86 -14.45 17.32
C GLY A 31 -10.62 -13.50 16.14
N THR A 32 -11.55 -12.58 15.85
CA THR A 32 -11.30 -11.51 14.86
C THR A 32 -10.26 -10.52 15.41
N LEU A 33 -9.26 -10.18 14.60
CA LEU A 33 -8.29 -9.14 14.90
C LEU A 33 -8.94 -7.76 14.82
N CYS A 34 -9.03 -7.06 15.96
CA CYS A 34 -9.55 -5.71 16.09
C CYS A 34 -8.36 -4.74 16.16
N VAL A 35 -8.35 -3.72 15.30
CA VAL A 35 -7.25 -2.76 15.17
C VAL A 35 -7.78 -1.33 15.09
N LEU A 36 -6.90 -0.36 15.33
CA LEU A 36 -7.15 1.06 15.08
C LEU A 36 -6.31 1.57 13.90
N SER A 37 -6.92 2.42 13.06
CA SER A 37 -6.24 3.21 12.03
C SER A 37 -5.94 4.65 12.47
N TYR A 38 -6.14 4.92 13.77
CA TYR A 38 -5.84 6.18 14.45
C TYR A 38 -6.47 7.41 13.77
N ALA A 39 -5.66 8.39 13.39
CA ALA A 39 -6.12 9.71 12.93
C ALA A 39 -7.00 9.65 11.68
N LYS A 40 -6.81 8.65 10.82
CA LYS A 40 -7.58 8.48 9.58
C LYS A 40 -8.45 7.23 9.70
N THR A 41 -9.76 7.44 9.85
CA THR A 41 -10.77 6.36 9.93
C THR A 41 -11.51 6.14 8.61
N GLY A 42 -11.08 6.84 7.55
CA GLY A 42 -11.66 6.77 6.22
C GLY A 42 -10.69 7.31 5.17
N ARG A 43 -11.17 7.36 3.93
CA ARG A 43 -10.37 7.83 2.79
C ARG A 43 -10.02 9.31 2.89
N SER A 44 -8.90 9.67 2.29
CA SER A 44 -8.42 11.04 2.15
C SER A 44 -8.43 11.48 0.67
N PRO A 45 -9.61 11.66 0.04
CA PRO A 45 -9.69 11.93 -1.40
C PRO A 45 -8.96 13.22 -1.82
N ARG A 46 -8.88 14.21 -0.92
CA ARG A 46 -8.13 15.47 -1.15
C ARG A 46 -6.61 15.28 -1.14
N ASP A 47 -6.12 14.15 -0.66
CA ASP A 47 -4.71 13.78 -0.60
C ASP A 47 -4.34 12.70 -1.63
N LYS A 48 -5.31 12.23 -2.43
CA LYS A 48 -5.07 11.32 -3.56
C LYS A 48 -4.38 12.07 -4.69
N ARG A 49 -3.38 11.46 -5.32
CA ARG A 49 -2.67 12.00 -6.48
C ARG A 49 -2.44 10.93 -7.55
N VAL A 50 -2.38 11.37 -8.80
CA VAL A 50 -1.93 10.57 -9.96
C VAL A 50 -0.74 11.29 -10.58
N VAL A 51 0.36 10.56 -10.81
CA VAL A 51 1.56 11.16 -11.42
C VAL A 51 1.27 11.54 -12.87
N ASP A 52 1.65 12.75 -13.25
CA ASP A 52 1.39 13.31 -14.58
C ASP A 52 2.44 12.84 -15.61
N THR A 53 2.35 11.58 -16.01
CA THR A 53 3.24 10.96 -17.00
C THR A 53 2.60 10.92 -18.39
N ASP A 54 3.43 10.98 -19.44
CA ASP A 54 2.97 11.11 -20.83
C ASP A 54 2.05 9.95 -21.29
N ASP A 55 2.26 8.74 -20.77
CA ASP A 55 1.51 7.51 -21.08
C ASP A 55 0.04 7.54 -20.63
N VAL A 56 -0.29 8.32 -19.61
CA VAL A 56 -1.66 8.42 -19.08
C VAL A 56 -2.25 9.83 -19.19
N ARG A 57 -1.43 10.85 -19.47
CA ARG A 57 -1.82 12.27 -19.44
C ARG A 57 -3.08 12.59 -20.25
N SER A 58 -3.24 11.99 -21.42
CA SER A 58 -4.40 12.24 -22.30
C SER A 58 -5.67 11.49 -21.88
N ASN A 59 -5.54 10.41 -21.11
CA ASN A 59 -6.63 9.47 -20.80
C ASN A 59 -7.20 9.69 -19.40
N VAL A 60 -6.40 10.23 -18.48
CA VAL A 60 -6.87 10.54 -17.12
C VAL A 60 -7.80 11.75 -17.15
N ASP A 61 -9.00 11.58 -16.59
CA ASP A 61 -9.95 12.66 -16.32
C ASP A 61 -9.46 13.53 -15.15
N TRP A 62 -8.66 14.55 -15.47
CA TRP A 62 -8.03 15.45 -14.49
C TRP A 62 -9.06 16.38 -13.83
N GLY A 63 -9.03 16.48 -12.51
CA GLY A 63 -9.95 17.34 -11.78
C GLY A 63 -9.82 17.22 -10.26
N SER A 64 -10.92 17.45 -9.54
CA SER A 64 -10.95 17.36 -8.08
C SER A 64 -10.79 15.93 -7.53
N VAL A 65 -10.95 14.92 -8.38
CA VAL A 65 -10.78 13.50 -8.03
C VAL A 65 -9.38 13.01 -8.41
N ASN A 66 -8.96 13.22 -9.66
CA ASN A 66 -7.62 12.89 -10.13
C ASN A 66 -6.78 14.16 -10.17
N MET A 67 -6.03 14.39 -9.09
CA MET A 67 -5.14 15.55 -8.96
C MET A 67 -3.72 15.16 -9.36
N LYS A 68 -3.08 16.01 -10.17
CA LYS A 68 -1.72 15.79 -10.67
C LYS A 68 -0.67 15.82 -9.57
N LEU A 69 0.38 15.02 -9.75
CA LEU A 69 1.65 15.12 -9.03
C LEU A 69 2.79 14.99 -10.04
N SER A 70 3.86 15.77 -9.88
CA SER A 70 5.01 15.65 -10.77
C SER A 70 5.80 14.36 -10.50
N GLU A 71 6.51 13.85 -11.52
CA GLU A 71 7.41 12.68 -11.35
C GLU A 71 8.46 12.93 -10.26
N GLU A 72 9.00 14.15 -10.17
CA GLU A 72 9.97 14.52 -9.13
C GLU A 72 9.36 14.46 -7.71
N SER A 73 8.14 14.97 -7.54
CA SER A 73 7.47 14.96 -6.24
C SER A 73 7.07 13.55 -5.81
N PHE A 74 6.66 12.71 -6.76
CA PHE A 74 6.45 11.29 -6.51
C PHE A 74 7.75 10.59 -6.09
N ALA A 75 8.87 10.85 -6.77
CA ALA A 75 10.16 10.28 -6.41
C ALA A 75 10.59 10.66 -4.98
N LYS A 76 10.35 11.92 -4.55
CA LYS A 76 10.58 12.37 -3.17
C LYS A 76 9.70 11.62 -2.17
N ALA A 77 8.40 11.50 -2.44
CA ALA A 77 7.46 10.77 -1.59
C ALA A 77 7.82 9.29 -1.48
N LYS A 78 8.16 8.64 -2.61
CA LYS A 78 8.62 7.24 -2.66
C LYS A 78 9.89 7.04 -1.85
N LYS A 79 10.89 7.91 -2.03
CA LYS A 79 12.12 7.87 -1.25
C LYS A 79 11.83 7.94 0.25
N HIS A 80 10.97 8.87 0.67
CA HIS A 80 10.57 9.02 2.06
C HIS A 80 9.89 7.76 2.62
N ALA A 81 8.99 7.15 1.85
CA ALA A 81 8.34 5.89 2.22
C ALA A 81 9.36 4.73 2.35
N ILE A 82 10.28 4.59 1.40
CA ILE A 82 11.32 3.56 1.43
C ILE A 82 12.27 3.76 2.61
N ASP A 83 12.72 5.00 2.85
CA ASP A 83 13.60 5.33 3.97
C ASP A 83 12.91 5.01 5.31
N PHE A 84 11.61 5.32 5.44
CA PHE A 84 10.81 4.93 6.60
C PHE A 84 10.73 3.41 6.77
N LEU A 85 10.36 2.67 5.71
CA LEU A 85 10.23 1.21 5.75
C LEU A 85 11.56 0.53 6.12
N ASN A 86 12.67 1.02 5.55
CA ASN A 86 14.02 0.56 5.87
C ASN A 86 14.49 0.92 7.29
N SER A 87 13.84 1.89 7.95
CA SER A 87 14.14 2.25 9.34
C SER A 87 13.40 1.39 10.37
N ARG A 88 12.44 0.55 9.95
CA ARG A 88 11.67 -0.31 10.86
C ARG A 88 12.51 -1.49 11.32
N GLU A 89 12.14 -2.06 12.47
CA GLU A 89 12.71 -3.34 12.91
C GLU A 89 12.14 -4.51 12.10
N HIS A 90 10.86 -4.41 11.73
CA HIS A 90 10.12 -5.43 10.98
C HIS A 90 9.41 -4.80 9.77
N MET A 91 9.42 -5.53 8.66
CA MET A 91 8.70 -5.18 7.45
C MET A 91 7.95 -6.41 6.93
N PHE A 92 6.73 -6.22 6.46
CA PHE A 92 5.86 -7.29 6.00
C PHE A 92 5.60 -7.14 4.50
N VAL A 93 5.80 -8.23 3.77
CA VAL A 93 5.63 -8.29 2.32
C VAL A 93 4.59 -9.34 1.97
N VAL A 94 3.60 -8.96 1.16
CA VAL A 94 2.55 -9.85 0.67
C VAL A 94 2.52 -9.79 -0.86
N ASP A 95 2.79 -10.92 -1.48
CA ASP A 95 2.63 -11.16 -2.91
C ASP A 95 1.24 -11.76 -3.14
N CYS A 96 0.49 -11.16 -4.06
CA CYS A 96 -0.91 -11.50 -4.30
C CYS A 96 -1.34 -11.16 -5.73
N PHE A 97 -2.52 -11.65 -6.12
CA PHE A 97 -3.09 -11.35 -7.43
C PHE A 97 -4.33 -10.45 -7.33
N ALA A 98 -4.48 -9.57 -8.31
CA ALA A 98 -5.66 -8.73 -8.49
C ALA A 98 -6.38 -9.12 -9.78
N GLY A 99 -7.62 -9.60 -9.67
CA GLY A 99 -8.42 -10.13 -10.79
C GLY A 99 -8.39 -11.66 -10.88
N HIS A 100 -9.57 -12.29 -11.04
CA HIS A 100 -9.71 -13.76 -11.02
C HIS A 100 -9.38 -14.43 -12.35
N ASP A 101 -9.50 -13.73 -13.48
CA ASP A 101 -9.14 -14.27 -14.79
C ASP A 101 -7.62 -14.23 -14.94
N GLU A 102 -6.98 -15.40 -15.04
CA GLU A 102 -5.53 -15.53 -15.15
C GLU A 102 -4.91 -14.76 -16.32
N ARG A 103 -5.70 -14.46 -17.36
CA ARG A 103 -5.25 -13.69 -18.53
C ARG A 103 -5.09 -12.20 -18.24
N TYR A 104 -5.77 -11.70 -17.21
CA TYR A 104 -5.84 -10.28 -16.88
C TYR A 104 -5.43 -9.98 -15.43
N ARG A 105 -5.06 -11.00 -14.65
CA ARG A 105 -4.67 -10.81 -13.26
C ARG A 105 -3.34 -10.06 -13.17
N LEU A 106 -3.26 -9.15 -12.22
CA LEU A 106 -2.04 -8.40 -11.92
C LEU A 106 -1.31 -9.02 -10.74
N LYS A 107 0.00 -9.23 -10.85
CA LYS A 107 0.90 -9.53 -9.74
C LYS A 107 1.14 -8.28 -8.89
N VAL A 108 0.60 -8.28 -7.68
CA VAL A 108 0.73 -7.17 -6.73
C VAL A 108 1.67 -7.56 -5.60
N ARG A 109 2.69 -6.73 -5.34
CA ARG A 109 3.52 -6.80 -4.13
C ARG A 109 3.15 -5.66 -3.20
N VAL A 110 2.75 -6.00 -1.98
CA VAL A 110 2.47 -5.02 -0.92
C VAL A 110 3.60 -5.05 0.08
N ILE A 111 4.18 -3.89 0.40
CA ILE A 111 5.23 -3.71 1.39
C ILE A 111 4.68 -2.78 2.47
N THR A 112 4.67 -3.23 3.72
CA THR A 112 4.07 -2.47 4.83
C THR A 112 4.86 -2.62 6.14
N ALA A 113 4.77 -1.60 6.99
CA ALA A 113 5.31 -1.62 8.35
C ALA A 113 4.36 -2.33 9.35
N ARG A 114 3.05 -2.36 9.10
CA ARG A 114 2.06 -2.92 10.03
C ARG A 114 1.60 -4.33 9.64
N PRO A 115 1.70 -5.33 10.53
CA PRO A 115 1.21 -6.69 10.28
C PRO A 115 -0.27 -6.74 9.86
N TYR A 116 -1.12 -5.88 10.43
CA TYR A 116 -2.54 -5.89 10.07
C TYR A 116 -2.78 -5.47 8.62
N HIS A 117 -1.98 -4.55 8.07
CA HIS A 117 -2.11 -4.14 6.66
C HIS A 117 -1.74 -5.29 5.72
N ALA A 118 -0.74 -6.09 6.07
CA ALA A 118 -0.41 -7.31 5.33
C ALA A 118 -1.56 -8.32 5.38
N LEU A 119 -2.13 -8.56 6.58
CA LEU A 119 -3.31 -9.43 6.73
C LEU A 119 -4.53 -8.91 5.95
N PHE A 120 -4.74 -7.60 5.94
CA PHE A 120 -5.82 -6.99 5.18
C PHE A 120 -5.66 -7.27 3.68
N MET A 121 -4.47 -7.07 3.12
CA MET A 121 -4.24 -7.32 1.69
C MET A 121 -4.29 -8.81 1.35
N TYR A 122 -3.82 -9.69 2.24
CA TYR A 122 -4.01 -11.14 2.11
C TYR A 122 -5.50 -11.53 2.03
N ASN A 123 -6.37 -10.86 2.78
CA ASN A 123 -7.82 -11.12 2.76
C ASN A 123 -8.53 -10.48 1.57
N MET A 124 -8.02 -9.34 1.08
CA MET A 124 -8.69 -8.54 0.05
C MET A 124 -8.34 -8.92 -1.38
N LEU A 125 -7.16 -9.51 -1.59
CA LEU A 125 -6.67 -9.93 -2.90
C LEU A 125 -6.63 -11.46 -3.03
N ILE A 126 -6.38 -11.94 -4.23
CA ILE A 126 -6.34 -13.37 -4.52
C ILE A 126 -5.00 -13.93 -4.05
N ARG A 127 -5.10 -15.02 -3.30
CA ARG A 127 -3.95 -15.69 -2.69
C ARG A 127 -3.27 -16.59 -3.73
N PRO A 128 -1.98 -16.40 -4.00
CA PRO A 128 -1.24 -17.32 -4.83
C PRO A 128 -1.13 -18.68 -4.14
N THR A 129 -1.08 -19.74 -4.93
CA THR A 129 -0.64 -21.05 -4.46
C THR A 129 0.85 -21.04 -4.13
N GLN A 130 1.33 -22.03 -3.39
CA GLN A 130 2.75 -22.15 -3.05
C GLN A 130 3.65 -22.16 -4.31
N LYS A 131 3.23 -22.86 -5.37
CA LYS A 131 3.96 -22.89 -6.65
C LYS A 131 3.99 -21.53 -7.34
N GLU A 132 2.89 -20.78 -7.28
CA GLU A 132 2.83 -19.43 -7.83
C GLU A 132 3.66 -18.43 -7.03
N LEU A 133 3.83 -18.62 -5.71
CA LEU A 133 4.77 -17.82 -4.91
C LEU A 133 6.22 -18.11 -5.31
N GLU A 134 6.58 -19.38 -5.46
CA GLU A 134 7.93 -19.80 -5.90
C GLU A 134 8.28 -19.24 -7.29
N SER A 135 7.28 -19.10 -8.16
CA SER A 135 7.42 -18.58 -9.53
C SER A 135 6.89 -17.16 -9.70
N PHE A 136 6.66 -16.41 -8.61
CA PHE A 136 6.01 -15.09 -8.67
C PHE A 136 6.81 -14.10 -9.51
N GLY A 137 8.13 -14.13 -9.37
CA GLY A 137 9.05 -13.24 -10.08
C GLY A 137 8.86 -11.78 -9.69
N GLU A 138 9.02 -10.88 -10.67
CA GLU A 138 8.82 -9.44 -10.48
C GLU A 138 7.33 -9.09 -10.43
N PRO A 139 6.89 -8.25 -9.48
CA PRO A 139 5.51 -7.77 -9.44
C PRO A 139 5.24 -6.83 -10.61
N GLU A 140 3.99 -6.83 -11.07
CA GLU A 140 3.49 -5.85 -12.05
C GLU A 140 2.98 -4.59 -11.38
N TYR A 141 2.69 -4.62 -10.07
CA TYR A 141 2.33 -3.43 -9.31
C TYR A 141 2.87 -3.52 -7.88
N THR A 142 3.48 -2.45 -7.38
CA THR A 142 4.03 -2.42 -6.02
C THR A 142 3.39 -1.33 -5.16
N ILE A 143 2.89 -1.71 -3.98
CA ILE A 143 2.38 -0.77 -2.98
C ILE A 143 3.42 -0.60 -1.87
N TYR A 144 3.88 0.63 -1.66
CA TYR A 144 4.69 1.04 -0.52
C TYR A 144 3.80 1.69 0.52
N ASN A 145 3.32 0.90 1.48
CA ASN A 145 2.52 1.39 2.58
C ASN A 145 3.40 1.79 3.78
N ALA A 146 3.79 3.07 3.75
CA ALA A 146 4.46 3.77 4.85
C ALA A 146 3.45 4.68 5.59
N GLY A 147 2.19 4.23 5.74
CA GLY A 147 1.09 5.03 6.27
C GLY A 147 1.30 5.61 7.67
N GLU A 148 2.11 4.97 8.50
CA GLU A 148 2.53 5.47 9.82
C GLU A 148 3.49 6.68 9.74
N CYS A 149 4.12 6.89 8.58
CA CYS A 149 5.04 8.00 8.33
C CYS A 149 4.29 9.18 7.71
N PRO A 150 4.31 10.39 8.31
CA PRO A 150 3.68 11.55 7.69
C PRO A 150 4.38 11.94 6.39
N ALA A 151 3.60 12.35 5.40
CA ALA A 151 4.11 12.99 4.20
C ALA A 151 4.71 14.36 4.53
N ASP A 152 5.64 14.82 3.69
CA ASP A 152 6.24 16.15 3.75
C ASP A 152 5.40 17.15 2.94
N PRO A 153 4.67 18.09 3.58
CA PRO A 153 3.84 19.08 2.87
C PRO A 153 4.65 20.15 2.14
N SER A 154 5.97 20.21 2.32
CA SER A 154 6.84 21.10 1.55
C SER A 154 7.12 20.59 0.13
N VAL A 155 6.87 19.31 -0.13
CA VAL A 155 6.99 18.72 -1.46
C VAL A 155 5.85 19.24 -2.35
N PRO A 156 6.16 19.83 -3.53
CA PRO A 156 5.14 20.37 -4.42
C PRO A 156 4.03 19.37 -4.77
N GLY A 157 2.77 19.80 -4.66
CA GLY A 157 1.60 18.96 -4.91
C GLY A 157 1.12 18.13 -3.72
N ILE A 158 1.93 17.96 -2.66
CA ILE A 158 1.49 17.39 -1.38
C ILE A 158 0.94 18.52 -0.50
N THR A 159 -0.30 18.39 -0.03
CA THR A 159 -1.04 19.49 0.62
C THR A 159 -1.28 19.26 2.11
N SER A 160 -0.94 18.08 2.63
CA SER A 160 -1.13 17.73 4.03
C SER A 160 -0.08 16.72 4.47
N LYS A 161 -0.17 16.26 5.73
CA LYS A 161 0.65 15.15 6.25
C LYS A 161 0.25 13.79 5.66
N THR A 162 -0.77 13.74 4.79
CA THR A 162 -1.23 12.53 4.11
C THR A 162 -0.92 12.65 2.62
N SER A 163 -0.49 11.55 2.00
CA SER A 163 -0.33 11.44 0.54
C SER A 163 -0.63 10.02 0.11
N VAL A 164 -1.52 9.87 -0.88
CA VAL A 164 -1.83 8.57 -1.54
C VAL A 164 -1.61 8.77 -3.03
N SER A 165 -0.42 8.39 -3.51
CA SER A 165 0.04 8.75 -4.85
C SER A 165 0.21 7.51 -5.72
N LEU A 166 -0.36 7.51 -6.93
CA LEU A 166 -0.26 6.43 -7.89
C LEU A 166 0.55 6.85 -9.11
N ASN A 167 1.48 6.01 -9.55
CA ASN A 167 2.26 6.18 -10.77
C ASN A 167 2.02 5.00 -11.71
N PHE A 168 1.36 5.25 -12.85
CA PHE A 168 1.04 4.21 -13.83
C PHE A 168 2.27 3.79 -14.65
N LYS A 169 3.17 4.73 -14.95
CA LYS A 169 4.42 4.48 -15.68
C LYS A 169 5.36 3.54 -14.93
N THR A 170 5.52 3.74 -13.62
CA THR A 170 6.36 2.85 -12.78
C THR A 170 5.57 1.72 -12.13
N GLN A 171 4.25 1.70 -12.29
CA GLN A 171 3.34 0.73 -11.69
C GLN A 171 3.46 0.65 -10.16
N GLU A 172 3.40 1.81 -9.51
CA GLU A 172 3.65 1.95 -8.08
C GLU A 172 2.59 2.81 -7.37
N GLU A 173 2.30 2.45 -6.13
CA GLU A 173 1.51 3.25 -5.19
C GLU A 173 2.35 3.56 -3.95
N VAL A 174 2.30 4.81 -3.49
CA VAL A 174 2.94 5.27 -2.26
C VAL A 174 1.90 5.83 -1.31
N ILE A 175 1.84 5.29 -0.10
CA ILE A 175 0.93 5.71 0.96
C ILE A 175 1.74 6.24 2.14
N LEU A 176 1.45 7.49 2.52
CA LEU A 176 2.06 8.19 3.65
C LEU A 176 0.97 8.87 4.49
N GLY A 177 1.12 8.86 5.81
CA GLY A 177 0.32 9.61 6.77
C GLY A 177 -1.15 9.23 6.83
N THR A 178 -1.46 7.98 6.52
CA THR A 178 -2.77 7.38 6.70
C THR A 178 -2.62 5.89 6.94
N GLU A 179 -3.17 5.41 8.05
CA GLU A 179 -3.17 3.99 8.38
C GLU A 179 -4.50 3.33 8.02
N TYR A 180 -5.38 4.02 7.29
CA TYR A 180 -6.64 3.45 6.82
C TYR A 180 -6.41 2.45 5.67
N ALA A 181 -6.59 1.16 5.95
CA ALA A 181 -6.31 0.08 5.00
C ALA A 181 -7.10 0.18 3.67
N GLY A 182 -8.24 0.87 3.68
CA GLY A 182 -9.06 1.06 2.48
C GLY A 182 -8.36 1.85 1.37
N GLU A 183 -7.29 2.60 1.66
CA GLU A 183 -6.51 3.26 0.61
C GLU A 183 -5.85 2.23 -0.32
N MET A 184 -5.15 1.20 0.21
CA MET A 184 -4.53 0.14 -0.61
C MET A 184 -5.55 -0.57 -1.52
N LYS A 185 -6.74 -0.90 -0.97
CA LYS A 185 -7.81 -1.54 -1.75
C LYS A 185 -8.29 -0.64 -2.89
N LYS A 186 -8.43 0.67 -2.63
CA LYS A 186 -8.92 1.62 -3.64
C LYS A 186 -7.84 2.02 -4.63
N GLY A 187 -6.56 1.96 -4.25
CA GLY A 187 -5.42 2.07 -5.15
C GLY A 187 -5.49 0.99 -6.23
N ILE A 188 -5.52 -0.28 -5.82
CA ILE A 188 -5.66 -1.42 -6.74
C ILE A 188 -6.92 -1.34 -7.60
N LEU A 189 -8.07 -0.96 -7.02
CA LEU A 189 -9.29 -0.76 -7.83
C LEU A 189 -9.11 0.32 -8.91
N THR A 190 -8.41 1.41 -8.58
CA THR A 190 -8.10 2.47 -9.56
C THR A 190 -7.27 1.88 -10.70
N VAL A 191 -6.23 1.10 -10.39
CA VAL A 191 -5.35 0.48 -11.39
C VAL A 191 -6.09 -0.46 -12.33
N ILE A 192 -6.96 -1.34 -11.82
CA ILE A 192 -7.70 -2.30 -12.65
C ILE A 192 -8.79 -1.62 -13.49
N SER A 193 -9.27 -0.44 -13.07
CA SER A 193 -10.34 0.29 -13.77
C SER A 193 -9.82 1.35 -14.75
N SER A 194 -8.50 1.52 -14.89
CA SER A 194 -7.87 2.54 -15.73
C SER A 194 -7.38 1.97 -17.06
#